data_AF-A6UTH9-F1
#
_entry.id   AF-A6UTH9-F1
#
_cell.length_a   1.000
_cell.length_b   1.000
_cell.length_c   1.000
_cell.angle_alpha   90.00
_cell.angle_beta   90.00
_cell.angle_gamma   90.00
#
_symmetry.space_group_name_H-M   'P 1'
#
loop_
_entity.id
_entity.type
_entity.pdbx_description
1 polymer ?
#
loop_
_entity_poly.entity_id
_entity_poly.type
_entity_poly.pdbx_seq_one_letter_code
_entity_poly.pdbx_strand_id
1 'polypeptide(L)'
;MKKIYSKTGGLTDLKNTISFLQNFTGYIEIENNILFYNDSDLIFSTNNGKKSDLRTILKKLPVVFTIQVYECHSKDSLNMIIENKLDDRKNETLKNGKISESTKIKSDNKKEGIILNQYNDLYNFVGTGLYEINLISKKYKLDAGTLIFNNSEELYALYATKNKTIEGRRALGKIKTLFAVSELTGFIKKISIDTYNNYLEKYPKAILKTYISFDNLINSIKEKNKFKIIKNDSLMNILTECPSLIEVNEGIYIVSKHNSPIYAFYKNYEGDKAYRYIKNQCIFENIEFKIYNMNNDEFKKFKEFKGNKLKK
;
A
#
# COMPACT_ATOMS: atom_id res chain seq x y z
N MET A 1 -17.23 -8.19 20.84
CA MET A 1 -17.63 -7.14 19.89
C MET A 1 -18.09 -5.94 20.70
N LYS A 2 -17.64 -4.74 20.35
CA LYS A 2 -18.03 -3.52 21.05
C LYS A 2 -18.47 -2.46 20.06
N LYS A 3 -19.65 -1.87 20.26
CA LYS A 3 -20.04 -0.65 19.56
C LYS A 3 -19.20 0.49 20.10
N ILE A 4 -18.39 1.12 19.25
CA ILE A 4 -17.46 2.19 19.65
C ILE A 4 -17.90 3.56 19.17
N TYR A 5 -18.80 3.63 18.19
CA TYR A 5 -19.29 4.89 17.64
C TYR A 5 -20.70 4.76 17.06
N SER A 6 -21.51 5.81 17.19
CA SER A 6 -22.83 5.94 16.57
C SER A 6 -23.08 7.40 16.24
N LYS A 7 -23.48 7.71 15.01
CA LYS A 7 -23.89 9.07 14.62
C LYS A 7 -24.85 9.04 13.45
N THR A 8 -25.86 9.88 13.46
CA THR A 8 -26.68 10.17 12.28
C THR A 8 -26.06 11.36 11.53
N GLY A 9 -25.87 11.21 10.22
CA GLY A 9 -25.18 12.21 9.42
C GLY A 9 -25.20 11.89 7.93
N GLY A 10 -24.38 12.59 7.16
CA GLY A 10 -24.27 12.40 5.72
C GLY A 10 -22.97 11.73 5.29
N LEU A 11 -22.72 11.74 3.98
CA LEU A 11 -21.49 11.18 3.38
C LEU A 11 -20.20 11.79 3.95
N THR A 12 -20.22 13.08 4.29
CA THR A 12 -19.07 13.77 4.90
C THR A 12 -18.77 13.22 6.29
N ASP A 13 -19.79 12.97 7.10
CA ASP A 13 -19.63 12.38 8.42
C ASP A 13 -19.08 10.96 8.33
N LEU A 14 -19.57 10.15 7.37
CA LEU A 14 -19.03 8.80 7.12
C LEU A 14 -17.55 8.83 6.76
N LYS A 15 -17.14 9.72 5.85
CA LYS A 15 -15.72 9.88 5.47
C LYS A 15 -14.85 10.26 6.66
N ASN A 16 -15.33 11.18 7.49
CA ASN A 16 -14.64 11.59 8.70
C ASN A 16 -14.53 10.42 9.68
N THR A 17 -15.63 9.70 9.95
CA THR A 17 -15.62 8.51 10.80
C THR A 17 -14.60 7.48 10.32
N ILE A 18 -14.58 7.14 9.03
CA ILE A 18 -13.58 6.19 8.47
C ILE A 18 -12.15 6.72 8.66
N SER A 19 -11.92 8.03 8.47
CA SER A 19 -10.59 8.62 8.59
C SER A 19 -9.99 8.57 10.00
N PHE A 20 -10.83 8.45 11.04
CA PHE A 20 -10.39 8.34 12.43
C PHE A 20 -10.13 6.90 12.89
N LEU A 21 -10.57 5.90 12.11
CA LEU A 21 -10.43 4.49 12.44
C LEU A 21 -9.04 3.97 12.03
N GLN A 22 -8.01 4.31 12.82
CA GLN A 22 -6.64 3.80 12.65
C GLN A 22 -6.47 2.42 13.30
N ASN A 23 -5.80 1.49 12.62
CA ASN A 23 -5.64 0.09 13.03
C ASN A 23 -6.97 -0.61 13.37
N PHE A 24 -8.05 -0.25 12.65
CA PHE A 24 -9.39 -0.70 12.96
C PHE A 24 -9.70 -2.04 12.30
N THR A 25 -10.00 -3.04 13.13
CA THR A 25 -10.52 -4.33 12.69
C THR A 25 -11.94 -4.49 13.22
N GLY A 26 -12.91 -4.55 12.31
CA GLY A 26 -14.33 -4.45 12.67
C GLY A 26 -15.21 -4.16 11.47
N TYR A 27 -16.40 -3.63 11.70
CA TYR A 27 -17.30 -3.25 10.63
C TYR A 27 -18.04 -1.95 10.93
N ILE A 28 -18.45 -1.28 9.85
CA ILE A 28 -19.29 -0.09 9.89
C ILE A 28 -20.64 -0.47 9.28
N GLU A 29 -21.70 -0.29 10.04
CA GLU A 29 -23.07 -0.50 9.61
C GLU A 29 -23.69 0.86 9.23
N ILE A 30 -24.28 0.90 8.03
CA ILE A 30 -24.88 2.08 7.42
C ILE A 30 -26.21 1.67 6.81
N GLU A 31 -27.29 1.94 7.54
CA GLU A 31 -28.62 1.38 7.21
C GLU A 31 -28.51 -0.15 7.04
N ASN A 32 -28.87 -0.69 5.87
CA ASN A 32 -28.76 -2.12 5.55
C ASN A 32 -27.43 -2.51 4.87
N ASN A 33 -26.44 -1.63 4.89
CA ASN A 33 -25.14 -1.86 4.30
C ASN A 33 -24.10 -2.09 5.40
N ILE A 34 -23.17 -3.00 5.16
CA ILE A 34 -22.08 -3.27 6.10
C ILE A 34 -20.75 -3.19 5.36
N LEU A 35 -19.83 -2.41 5.90
CA LEU A 35 -18.48 -2.24 5.42
C LEU A 35 -17.53 -2.96 6.38
N PHE A 36 -16.83 -4.00 5.90
CA PHE A 36 -15.93 -4.80 6.73
C PHE A 36 -14.48 -4.32 6.58
N TYR A 37 -13.83 -4.05 7.70
CA TYR A 37 -12.47 -3.52 7.76
C TYR A 37 -11.54 -4.46 8.54
N ASN A 38 -10.33 -4.65 8.04
CA ASN A 38 -9.23 -5.29 8.78
C ASN A 38 -8.01 -4.38 8.70
N ASP A 39 -7.48 -3.99 9.85
CA ASP A 39 -6.35 -3.07 9.98
C ASP A 39 -6.56 -1.77 9.18
N SER A 40 -7.78 -1.21 9.26
CA SER A 40 -8.25 -0.02 8.55
C SER A 40 -8.43 -0.16 7.03
N ASP A 41 -8.11 -1.31 6.45
CA ASP A 41 -8.38 -1.60 5.05
C ASP A 41 -9.79 -2.18 4.89
N LEU A 42 -10.57 -1.61 3.97
CA LEU A 42 -11.88 -2.17 3.59
C LEU A 42 -11.66 -3.48 2.84
N ILE A 43 -12.05 -4.60 3.44
CA ILE A 43 -11.90 -5.93 2.86
C ILE A 43 -13.00 -6.18 1.82
N PHE A 44 -14.23 -5.86 2.19
CA PHE A 44 -15.39 -5.88 1.30
C PHE A 44 -16.58 -5.16 1.93
N SER A 45 -17.58 -4.89 1.10
CA SER A 45 -18.83 -4.29 1.52
C SER A 45 -20.03 -5.13 1.10
N THR A 46 -21.11 -5.00 1.86
CA THR A 46 -22.38 -5.67 1.58
C THR A 46 -23.50 -4.67 1.50
N ASN A 47 -24.46 -4.95 0.62
CA ASN A 47 -25.74 -4.27 0.53
C ASN A 47 -26.83 -5.33 0.75
N ASN A 48 -27.63 -5.18 1.80
CA ASN A 48 -28.63 -6.17 2.20
C ASN A 48 -28.03 -7.59 2.33
N GLY A 49 -26.79 -7.71 2.82
CA GLY A 49 -26.08 -8.99 3.00
C GLY A 49 -25.48 -9.60 1.73
N LYS A 50 -25.62 -8.97 0.56
CA LYS A 50 -24.91 -9.40 -0.67
C LYS A 50 -23.66 -8.57 -0.88
N LYS A 51 -22.55 -9.22 -1.25
CA LYS A 51 -21.32 -8.51 -1.62
C LYS A 51 -21.64 -7.50 -2.72
N SER A 52 -21.32 -6.24 -2.47
CA SER A 52 -21.62 -5.14 -3.37
C SER A 52 -20.44 -4.18 -3.41
N ASP A 53 -20.24 -3.54 -4.56
CA ASP A 53 -19.20 -2.53 -4.72
C ASP A 53 -19.52 -1.29 -3.87
N LEU A 54 -18.49 -0.74 -3.22
CA LEU A 54 -18.62 0.43 -2.35
C LEU A 54 -19.26 1.61 -3.09
N ARG A 55 -18.91 1.86 -4.37
CA ARG A 55 -19.50 2.99 -5.12
C ARG A 55 -21.00 2.81 -5.32
N THR A 56 -21.46 1.57 -5.46
CA THR A 56 -22.88 1.25 -5.61
C THR A 56 -23.64 1.54 -4.32
N ILE A 57 -23.04 1.21 -3.17
CA ILE A 57 -23.59 1.54 -1.86
C ILE A 57 -23.65 3.07 -1.70
N LEU A 58 -22.53 3.77 -1.90
CA LEU A 58 -22.44 5.21 -1.69
C LEU A 58 -23.41 6.02 -2.59
N LYS A 59 -23.70 5.54 -3.80
CA LYS A 59 -24.69 6.17 -4.71
C LYS A 59 -26.14 5.99 -4.27
N LYS A 60 -26.44 4.94 -3.52
CA LYS A 60 -27.80 4.58 -3.07
C LYS A 60 -28.10 5.03 -1.64
N LEU A 61 -27.12 5.64 -0.96
CA LEU A 61 -27.34 6.17 0.38
C LEU A 61 -28.27 7.39 0.34
N PRO A 62 -29.19 7.51 1.32
CA PRO A 62 -29.98 8.72 1.49
C PRO A 62 -29.08 9.91 1.87
N VAL A 63 -29.63 11.13 1.82
CA VAL A 63 -28.89 12.35 2.20
C VAL A 63 -28.45 12.31 3.67
N VAL A 64 -29.26 11.68 4.53
CA VAL A 64 -29.01 11.48 5.96
C VAL A 64 -29.24 10.01 6.29
N PHE A 65 -28.27 9.40 6.97
CA PHE A 65 -28.30 7.99 7.40
C PHE A 65 -27.61 7.80 8.76
N THR A 66 -27.84 6.66 9.39
CA THR A 66 -27.17 6.28 10.63
C THR A 66 -25.87 5.54 10.34
N ILE A 67 -24.78 5.95 10.99
CA ILE A 67 -23.45 5.33 10.95
C ILE A 67 -23.21 4.68 12.30
N GLN A 68 -22.91 3.37 12.31
CA GLN A 68 -22.55 2.64 13.52
C GLN A 68 -21.25 1.90 13.32
N VAL A 69 -20.32 1.98 14.26
CA VAL A 69 -19.01 1.33 14.17
C VAL A 69 -18.87 0.29 15.27
N TYR A 70 -18.50 -0.92 14.86
CA TYR A 70 -18.33 -2.08 15.73
C TYR A 70 -16.90 -2.60 15.61
N GLU A 71 -16.19 -2.59 16.73
CA GLU A 71 -14.82 -3.10 16.82
C GLU A 71 -14.82 -4.58 17.21
N CYS A 72 -13.94 -5.33 16.55
CA CYS A 72 -13.69 -6.74 16.79
C CYS A 72 -12.37 -6.90 17.55
N HIS A 73 -12.34 -7.83 18.52
CA HIS A 73 -11.16 -8.04 19.36
C HIS A 73 -10.04 -8.80 18.63
N SER A 74 -10.39 -9.51 17.56
CA SER A 74 -9.45 -10.23 16.70
C SER A 74 -10.00 -10.40 15.29
N LYS A 75 -9.12 -10.71 14.35
CA LYS A 75 -9.48 -11.06 12.97
C LYS A 75 -10.38 -12.29 12.89
N ASP A 76 -10.19 -13.26 13.77
CA ASP A 76 -11.04 -14.46 13.84
C ASP A 76 -12.47 -14.10 14.23
N SER A 77 -12.65 -13.17 15.17
CA SER A 77 -13.97 -12.69 15.55
C SER A 77 -14.67 -11.93 14.41
N LEU A 78 -13.92 -11.24 13.55
CA LEU A 78 -14.46 -10.62 12.33
C LEU A 78 -14.89 -11.69 11.30
N ASN A 79 -14.07 -12.72 11.09
CA ASN A 79 -14.37 -13.81 10.16
C ASN A 79 -15.64 -14.58 10.56
N MET A 80 -15.82 -14.88 11.85
CA MET A 80 -17.06 -15.51 12.35
C MET A 80 -18.29 -14.64 12.08
N ILE A 81 -18.17 -13.31 12.20
CA ILE A 81 -19.29 -12.38 11.92
C ILE A 81 -19.59 -12.34 10.42
N ILE A 82 -18.55 -12.35 9.59
CA ILE A 82 -18.69 -12.41 8.13
C ILE A 82 -19.41 -13.69 7.73
N GLU A 83 -19.02 -14.84 8.28
CA GLU A 83 -19.65 -16.14 8.02
C GLU A 83 -21.11 -16.15 8.48
N ASN A 84 -21.40 -15.74 9.72
CA ASN A 84 -22.77 -15.70 10.25
C ASN A 84 -23.69 -14.72 9.46
N LYS A 85 -23.22 -13.51 9.16
CA LYS A 85 -24.01 -12.49 8.43
C LYS A 85 -24.23 -12.85 6.96
N LEU A 86 -23.42 -13.74 6.38
CA LEU A 86 -23.59 -14.28 5.03
C LEU A 86 -24.42 -15.58 5.03
N ASP A 87 -24.37 -16.39 6.09
CA ASP A 87 -25.10 -17.65 6.22
C ASP A 87 -26.52 -17.50 6.81
N ASP A 88 -26.89 -16.36 7.42
CA ASP A 88 -28.25 -16.06 7.90
C ASP A 88 -29.35 -16.15 6.80
N ARG A 89 -28.99 -16.39 5.53
CA ARG A 89 -29.95 -16.70 4.44
C ARG A 89 -29.89 -18.13 3.88
N LYS A 90 -28.93 -18.98 4.27
CA LYS A 90 -29.06 -20.41 3.92
C LYS A 90 -30.21 -21.08 4.67
N ASN A 91 -30.59 -20.54 5.83
CA ASN A 91 -31.67 -21.08 6.66
C ASN A 91 -33.10 -20.65 6.23
N GLU A 92 -33.26 -19.79 5.22
CA GLU A 92 -34.58 -19.52 4.62
C GLU A 92 -34.87 -20.32 3.34
N THR A 93 -33.91 -21.08 2.81
CA THR A 93 -34.08 -21.75 1.50
C THR A 93 -33.81 -23.26 1.46
N LEU A 94 -33.63 -23.96 2.58
CA LEU A 94 -33.56 -25.43 2.58
C LEU A 94 -34.23 -26.05 3.81
N LYS A 95 -35.57 -26.08 3.78
CA LYS A 95 -36.25 -27.32 4.16
C LYS A 95 -35.92 -28.35 3.07
N ASN A 96 -35.47 -29.52 3.52
CA ASN A 96 -35.18 -30.74 2.75
C ASN A 96 -33.78 -30.80 2.12
N GLY A 97 -32.91 -31.63 2.70
CA GLY A 97 -31.80 -32.21 1.92
C GLY A 97 -30.57 -32.63 2.71
N LYS A 98 -30.71 -33.70 3.51
CA LYS A 98 -29.69 -34.68 3.93
C LYS A 98 -28.22 -34.22 4.13
N ILE A 99 -27.87 -34.27 5.40
CA ILE A 99 -26.57 -34.55 6.01
C ILE A 99 -25.64 -35.40 5.13
N SER A 100 -24.41 -34.93 4.94
CA SER A 100 -23.24 -35.80 4.94
C SER A 100 -22.09 -35.07 5.61
N GLU A 101 -21.87 -35.42 6.88
CA GLU A 101 -20.65 -35.12 7.61
C GLU A 101 -19.45 -35.77 6.92
N SER A 102 -18.35 -35.03 6.83
CA SER A 102 -17.06 -35.60 7.19
C SER A 102 -16.10 -34.49 7.59
N THR A 103 -16.06 -34.25 8.90
CA THR A 103 -14.93 -33.71 9.64
C THR A 103 -13.66 -34.46 9.27
N LYS A 104 -12.65 -33.76 8.73
CA LYS A 104 -11.25 -34.16 8.89
C LYS A 104 -10.41 -32.92 9.18
N ILE A 105 -10.30 -32.65 10.48
CA ILE A 105 -9.15 -31.96 11.06
C ILE A 105 -7.92 -32.79 10.66
N LYS A 106 -7.03 -32.21 9.86
CA LYS A 106 -5.64 -32.65 9.75
C LYS A 106 -4.73 -31.44 9.77
N SER A 107 -4.05 -31.30 10.89
CA SER A 107 -2.77 -30.63 11.00
C SER A 107 -1.78 -31.21 9.98
N ASP A 108 -1.11 -30.36 9.20
CA ASP A 108 0.30 -30.53 8.85
C ASP A 108 0.85 -29.30 8.10
N ASN A 109 2.02 -28.85 8.55
CA ASN A 109 2.75 -27.69 8.05
C ASN A 109 3.22 -27.84 6.59
N LYS A 110 2.37 -27.49 5.61
CA LYS A 110 2.80 -27.09 4.26
C LYS A 110 2.05 -25.84 3.85
N LYS A 111 2.78 -24.75 3.58
CA LYS A 111 2.19 -23.53 3.00
C LYS A 111 1.49 -23.93 1.69
N GLU A 112 0.16 -23.88 1.67
CA GLU A 112 -0.61 -24.14 0.46
C GLU A 112 -0.23 -23.11 -0.60
N GLY A 113 0.39 -23.58 -1.68
CA GLY A 113 0.74 -22.74 -2.82
C GLY A 113 -0.52 -22.35 -3.59
N ILE A 114 -0.57 -21.11 -4.07
CA ILE A 114 -1.73 -20.58 -4.78
C ILE A 114 -1.54 -20.86 -6.28
N ILE A 115 -2.57 -21.38 -6.96
CA ILE A 115 -2.53 -21.56 -8.41
C ILE A 115 -2.75 -20.20 -9.08
N LEU A 116 -1.85 -19.83 -9.99
CA LEU A 116 -1.89 -18.57 -10.73
C LEU A 116 -1.96 -18.87 -12.23
N ASN A 117 -2.98 -18.34 -12.89
CA ASN A 117 -3.27 -18.62 -14.30
C ASN A 117 -2.79 -17.50 -15.21
N GLN A 118 -2.74 -16.27 -14.71
CA GLN A 118 -2.25 -15.10 -15.44
C GLN A 118 -1.24 -14.33 -14.59
N TYR A 119 -0.30 -13.67 -15.26
CA TYR A 119 0.69 -12.82 -14.58
C TYR A 119 0.02 -11.72 -13.74
N ASN A 120 -1.13 -11.20 -14.20
CA ASN A 120 -1.85 -10.14 -13.49
C ASN A 120 -2.47 -10.61 -12.17
N ASP A 121 -2.66 -11.92 -11.97
CA ASP A 121 -3.21 -12.46 -10.72
C ASP A 121 -2.31 -12.13 -9.53
N LEU A 122 -1.01 -11.94 -9.77
CA LEU A 122 -0.01 -11.56 -8.75
C LEU A 122 -0.41 -10.28 -8.01
N TYR A 123 -1.00 -9.31 -8.70
CA TYR A 123 -1.38 -8.02 -8.13
C TYR A 123 -2.50 -8.13 -7.08
N ASN A 124 -3.28 -9.21 -7.08
CA ASN A 124 -4.30 -9.45 -6.05
C ASN A 124 -3.70 -9.82 -4.69
N PHE A 125 -2.42 -10.16 -4.65
CA PHE A 125 -1.74 -10.67 -3.46
C PHE A 125 -0.58 -9.78 -2.99
N VAL A 126 -0.26 -8.71 -3.73
CA VAL A 126 0.76 -7.73 -3.36
C VAL A 126 0.12 -6.38 -3.07
N GLY A 127 0.19 -5.98 -1.80
CA GLY A 127 -0.32 -4.69 -1.31
C GLY A 127 0.79 -3.78 -0.83
N THR A 128 0.52 -3.02 0.24
CA THR A 128 1.48 -2.11 0.86
C THR A 128 2.62 -2.86 1.56
N GLY A 129 3.86 -2.45 1.28
CA GLY A 129 5.09 -3.06 1.78
C GLY A 129 5.75 -4.03 0.80
N LEU A 130 6.83 -4.67 1.26
CA LEU A 130 7.64 -5.59 0.45
C LEU A 130 7.06 -7.01 0.45
N TYR A 131 6.81 -7.55 -0.74
CA TYR A 131 6.32 -8.91 -0.93
C TYR A 131 7.25 -9.69 -1.85
N GLU A 132 7.64 -10.88 -1.42
CA GLU A 132 8.33 -11.86 -2.24
C GLU A 132 7.32 -12.87 -2.77
N ILE A 133 7.40 -13.13 -4.08
CA ILE A 133 6.63 -14.15 -4.77
C ILE A 133 7.60 -15.14 -5.38
N ASN A 134 7.54 -16.39 -4.94
CA ASN A 134 8.23 -17.50 -5.59
C ASN A 134 7.24 -18.29 -6.45
N LEU A 135 7.60 -18.52 -7.69
CA LEU A 135 6.79 -19.18 -8.71
C LEU A 135 7.45 -20.48 -9.10
N ILE A 136 6.70 -21.58 -9.02
CA ILE A 136 7.12 -22.91 -9.49
C ILE A 136 6.22 -23.33 -10.63
N SER A 137 6.81 -23.77 -11.74
CA SER A 137 6.07 -24.28 -12.87
C SER A 137 5.67 -25.74 -12.69
N LYS A 138 4.42 -26.06 -13.02
CA LYS A 138 3.95 -27.44 -13.08
C LYS A 138 4.70 -28.26 -14.14
N LYS A 139 4.95 -27.66 -15.32
CA LYS A 139 5.66 -28.29 -16.44
C LYS A 139 7.18 -28.34 -16.22
N TYR A 140 7.75 -27.29 -15.64
CA TYR A 140 9.19 -27.14 -15.41
C TYR A 140 9.48 -27.08 -13.90
N LYS A 141 9.35 -28.21 -13.20
CA LYS A 141 9.42 -28.27 -11.73
C LYS A 141 10.77 -27.84 -11.11
N LEU A 142 11.84 -27.84 -11.91
CA LEU A 142 13.18 -27.41 -11.49
C LEU A 142 13.44 -25.93 -11.75
N ASP A 143 12.50 -25.24 -12.40
CA ASP A 143 12.60 -23.82 -12.69
C ASP A 143 11.81 -23.04 -11.65
N ALA A 144 12.42 -21.97 -11.15
CA ALA A 144 11.86 -21.11 -10.13
C ALA A 144 11.98 -19.63 -10.54
N GLY A 145 10.86 -18.92 -10.50
CA GLY A 145 10.83 -17.47 -10.64
C GLY A 145 10.71 -16.82 -9.27
N THR A 146 11.52 -15.80 -8.99
CA THR A 146 11.38 -14.96 -7.80
C THR A 146 11.12 -13.53 -8.24
N LEU A 147 10.04 -12.94 -7.73
CA LEU A 147 9.69 -11.54 -7.91
C LEU A 147 9.61 -10.86 -6.55
N ILE A 148 10.08 -9.62 -6.46
CA ILE A 148 9.84 -8.79 -5.28
C ILE A 148 9.06 -7.55 -5.71
N PHE A 149 7.95 -7.33 -5.01
CA PHE A 149 7.11 -6.17 -5.17
C PHE A 149 7.24 -5.25 -3.96
N ASN A 150 7.09 -3.95 -4.16
CA ASN A 150 6.81 -3.01 -3.10
C ASN A 150 5.65 -2.12 -3.49
N ASN A 151 4.62 -2.04 -2.66
CA ASN A 151 3.43 -1.23 -2.94
C ASN A 151 2.87 -1.52 -4.35
N SER A 152 2.79 -2.81 -4.68
CA SER A 152 2.37 -3.33 -5.99
C SER A 152 3.24 -2.92 -7.20
N GLU A 153 4.44 -2.37 -6.99
CA GLU A 153 5.43 -2.13 -8.05
C GLU A 153 6.50 -3.24 -8.09
N GLU A 154 6.86 -3.70 -9.29
CA GLU A 154 7.92 -4.69 -9.51
C GLU A 154 9.30 -4.09 -9.26
N LEU A 155 10.02 -4.55 -8.24
CA LEU A 155 11.36 -4.05 -7.90
C LEU A 155 12.48 -4.96 -8.38
N TYR A 156 12.23 -6.27 -8.39
CA TYR A 156 13.26 -7.28 -8.57
C TYR A 156 12.72 -8.51 -9.29
N ALA A 157 13.52 -9.09 -10.17
CA ALA A 157 13.20 -10.35 -10.83
C ALA A 157 14.42 -11.25 -10.98
N LEU A 158 14.26 -12.50 -10.59
CA LEU A 158 15.25 -13.56 -10.71
C LEU A 158 14.59 -14.80 -11.28
N TYR A 159 15.27 -15.49 -12.18
CA TYR A 159 14.80 -16.75 -12.74
C TYR A 159 15.91 -17.79 -12.64
N ALA A 160 15.70 -18.78 -11.80
CA ALA A 160 16.62 -19.89 -11.61
C ALA A 160 16.13 -21.12 -12.37
N THR A 161 17.06 -21.81 -13.00
CA THR A 161 16.90 -23.14 -13.58
C THR A 161 17.96 -24.04 -12.96
N LYS A 162 17.90 -25.36 -13.23
CA LYS A 162 18.91 -26.31 -12.73
C LYS A 162 20.37 -25.87 -12.98
N ASN A 163 20.64 -25.21 -14.11
CA ASN A 163 22.01 -24.96 -14.57
C ASN A 163 22.39 -23.47 -14.63
N LYS A 164 21.43 -22.54 -14.50
CA LYS A 164 21.69 -21.11 -14.67
C LYS A 164 20.68 -20.25 -13.92
N THR A 165 21.15 -19.07 -13.55
CA THR A 165 20.33 -17.98 -13.00
C THR A 165 20.32 -16.81 -13.98
N ILE A 166 19.15 -16.25 -14.23
CA ILE A 166 18.92 -15.10 -15.09
C ILE A 166 18.39 -13.98 -14.20
N GLU A 167 18.85 -12.76 -14.43
CA GLU A 167 18.54 -11.59 -13.61
C GLU A 167 17.79 -10.50 -14.39
N GLY A 168 16.95 -9.75 -13.67
CA GLY A 168 16.43 -8.45 -14.08
C GLY A 168 15.39 -8.57 -15.18
N ARG A 169 15.43 -7.66 -16.16
CA ARG A 169 14.42 -7.63 -17.25
C ARG A 169 14.38 -8.94 -18.06
N ARG A 170 15.52 -9.62 -18.22
CA ARG A 170 15.58 -10.91 -18.91
C ARG A 170 14.88 -12.00 -18.09
N ALA A 171 15.04 -11.99 -16.77
CA ALA A 171 14.34 -12.90 -15.86
C ALA A 171 12.83 -12.64 -15.90
N LEU A 172 12.43 -11.37 -15.81
CA LEU A 172 11.03 -10.96 -15.89
C LEU A 172 10.36 -11.45 -17.19
N GLY A 173 11.04 -11.30 -18.33
CA GLY A 173 10.54 -11.80 -19.61
C GLY A 173 10.33 -13.33 -19.62
N LYS A 174 11.25 -14.09 -19.00
CA LYS A 174 11.13 -15.55 -18.86
C LYS A 174 9.98 -15.95 -17.95
N ILE A 175 9.81 -15.27 -16.82
CA ILE A 175 8.69 -15.50 -15.90
C ILE A 175 7.35 -15.22 -16.60
N LYS A 176 7.23 -14.11 -17.34
CA LYS A 176 6.02 -13.81 -18.11
C LYS A 176 5.72 -14.86 -19.20
N THR A 177 6.76 -15.39 -19.85
CA THR A 177 6.62 -16.48 -20.82
C THR A 177 6.10 -17.76 -20.16
N LEU A 178 6.55 -18.06 -18.93
CA LEU A 178 6.11 -19.24 -18.18
C LEU A 178 4.60 -19.24 -17.92
N PHE A 179 4.02 -18.10 -17.55
CA PHE A 179 2.56 -17.96 -17.39
C PHE A 179 1.78 -18.30 -18.67
N ALA A 180 2.37 -18.11 -19.85
CA ALA A 180 1.73 -18.44 -21.12
C ALA A 180 1.80 -19.93 -21.48
N VAL A 181 2.73 -20.70 -20.89
CA VAL A 181 3.03 -22.08 -21.32
C VAL A 181 2.87 -23.13 -20.22
N SER A 182 2.58 -22.71 -18.98
CA SER A 182 2.39 -23.60 -17.83
C SER A 182 1.52 -22.95 -16.76
N GLU A 183 0.71 -23.76 -16.09
CA GLU A 183 0.16 -23.43 -14.77
C GLU A 183 1.30 -23.20 -13.78
N LEU A 184 1.21 -22.14 -12.98
CA LEU A 184 2.20 -21.76 -11.98
C LEU A 184 1.61 -21.84 -10.58
N THR A 185 2.43 -22.30 -9.64
CA THR A 185 2.13 -22.24 -8.21
C THR A 185 2.95 -21.11 -7.59
N GLY A 186 2.27 -20.13 -7.00
CA GLY A 186 2.86 -19.00 -6.30
C GLY A 186 2.90 -19.19 -4.79
N PHE A 187 4.05 -18.89 -4.21
CA PHE A 187 4.27 -18.79 -2.76
C PHE A 187 4.56 -17.35 -2.42
N ILE A 188 3.65 -16.74 -1.67
CA ILE A 188 3.65 -15.29 -1.43
C ILE A 188 3.94 -15.06 0.05
N LYS A 189 4.88 -14.18 0.34
CA LYS A 189 5.20 -13.77 1.71
C LYS A 189 5.59 -12.30 1.76
N LYS A 190 5.20 -11.62 2.84
CA LYS A 190 5.74 -10.31 3.17
C LYS A 190 7.17 -10.47 3.67
N ILE A 191 8.09 -9.61 3.25
CA ILE A 191 9.50 -9.64 3.63
C ILE A 191 9.93 -8.33 4.28
N SER A 192 11.00 -8.36 5.08
CA SER A 192 11.62 -7.16 5.63
C SER A 192 12.52 -6.46 4.61
N ILE A 193 12.88 -5.21 4.90
CA ILE A 193 13.86 -4.46 4.10
C ILE A 193 15.23 -5.14 4.11
N ASP A 194 15.65 -5.74 5.24
CA ASP A 194 16.93 -6.45 5.34
C ASP A 194 16.95 -7.69 4.43
N THR A 195 15.83 -8.41 4.37
CA THR A 195 15.69 -9.55 3.45
C THR A 195 15.82 -9.10 2.00
N TYR A 196 15.19 -7.97 1.64
CA TYR A 196 15.31 -7.39 0.32
C TYR A 196 16.76 -6.96 0.02
N ASN A 197 17.44 -6.29 0.94
CA ASN A 197 18.83 -5.87 0.79
C ASN A 197 19.77 -7.06 0.55
N ASN A 198 19.54 -8.19 1.24
CA ASN A 198 20.31 -9.42 1.00
C ASN A 198 20.13 -9.96 -0.44
N TYR A 199 18.94 -9.82 -1.04
CA TYR A 199 18.75 -10.16 -2.46
C TYR A 199 19.52 -9.23 -3.39
N LEU A 200 19.60 -7.95 -3.06
CA LEU A 200 20.34 -6.96 -3.83
C LEU A 200 21.85 -7.20 -3.81
N GLU A 201 22.39 -7.58 -2.66
CA GLU A 201 23.81 -7.92 -2.54
C GLU A 201 24.15 -9.20 -3.33
N LYS A 202 23.29 -10.21 -3.24
CA LYS A 202 23.53 -11.51 -3.89
C LYS A 202 23.36 -11.47 -5.42
N TYR A 203 22.39 -10.70 -5.90
CA TYR A 203 22.05 -10.60 -7.33
C TYR A 203 21.76 -9.14 -7.71
N PRO A 204 22.80 -8.30 -7.83
CA PRO A 204 22.62 -6.86 -8.05
C PRO A 204 22.02 -6.53 -9.43
N LYS A 205 22.17 -7.40 -10.43
CA LYS A 205 21.60 -7.17 -11.77
C LYS A 205 20.13 -7.58 -11.86
N ALA A 206 19.56 -8.14 -10.79
CA ALA A 206 18.16 -8.51 -10.73
C ALA A 206 17.20 -7.34 -10.42
N ILE A 207 17.76 -6.17 -10.09
CA ILE A 207 17.01 -4.94 -9.87
C ILE A 207 16.32 -4.50 -11.17
N LEU A 208 15.00 -4.37 -11.10
CA LEU A 208 14.17 -3.74 -12.13
C LEU A 208 13.99 -2.25 -11.83
N LYS A 209 13.84 -1.92 -10.54
CA LYS A 209 13.66 -0.58 -10.01
C LYS A 209 14.25 -0.53 -8.60
N THR A 210 15.01 0.50 -8.29
CA THR A 210 15.48 0.75 -6.93
C THR A 210 14.32 1.30 -6.10
N TYR A 211 14.23 0.86 -4.85
CA TYR A 211 13.42 1.53 -3.83
C TYR A 211 14.40 2.23 -2.89
N ILE A 212 14.27 3.54 -2.77
CA ILE A 212 15.08 4.37 -1.89
C ILE A 212 14.18 4.82 -0.75
N SER A 213 14.57 4.54 0.50
CA SER A 213 13.84 5.09 1.64
C SER A 213 13.97 6.62 1.63
N PHE A 214 12.92 7.32 2.06
CA PHE A 214 12.93 8.77 2.12
C PHE A 214 14.13 9.27 2.95
N ASP A 215 14.34 8.70 4.13
CA ASP A 215 15.43 9.10 5.03
C ASP A 215 16.80 8.87 4.41
N ASN A 216 17.01 7.75 3.71
CA ASN A 216 18.29 7.49 3.02
C ASN A 216 18.52 8.49 1.88
N LEU A 217 17.47 8.88 1.15
CA LEU A 217 17.58 9.87 0.10
C LEU A 217 17.96 11.23 0.68
N ILE A 218 17.25 11.68 1.72
CA ILE A 218 17.49 12.96 2.39
C ILE A 218 18.89 13.01 2.99
N ASN A 219 19.30 11.98 3.74
CA ASN A 219 20.63 11.91 4.34
C ASN A 219 21.73 11.93 3.28
N SER A 220 21.57 11.15 2.19
CA SER A 220 22.56 11.18 1.10
C SER A 220 22.67 12.56 0.44
N ILE A 221 21.58 13.33 0.35
CA ILE A 221 21.63 14.69 -0.21
C ILE A 221 22.32 15.63 0.77
N LYS A 222 21.98 15.56 2.06
CA LYS A 222 22.55 16.40 3.12
C LYS A 222 24.05 16.19 3.30
N GLU A 223 24.53 14.95 3.19
CA GLU A 223 25.95 14.61 3.33
C GLU A 223 26.79 15.09 2.13
N LYS A 224 26.23 15.01 0.92
CA LYS A 224 26.96 15.34 -0.31
C LYS A 224 26.97 16.83 -0.65
N ASN A 225 25.93 17.55 -0.25
CA ASN A 225 25.70 18.91 -0.71
C ASN A 225 25.88 19.92 0.43
N LYS A 226 26.62 21.00 0.15
CA LYS A 226 26.66 22.16 1.06
C LYS A 226 25.30 22.84 1.07
N PHE A 227 24.91 23.36 2.24
CA PHE A 227 23.66 24.09 2.40
C PHE A 227 23.89 25.59 2.62
N LYS A 228 22.90 26.39 2.18
CA LYS A 228 22.77 27.80 2.50
C LYS A 228 21.69 27.98 3.56
N ILE A 229 21.93 28.85 4.53
CA ILE A 229 20.95 29.24 5.55
C ILE A 229 20.27 30.55 5.14
N ILE A 230 18.94 30.60 5.22
CA ILE A 230 18.12 31.82 5.08
C ILE A 230 17.17 31.89 6.27
N LYS A 231 17.07 33.05 6.93
CA LYS A 231 16.26 33.23 8.14
C LYS A 231 15.07 34.14 7.87
N ASN A 232 13.89 33.75 8.37
CA ASN A 232 12.66 34.55 8.40
C ASN A 232 12.28 35.20 7.05
N ASP A 233 12.51 34.49 5.96
CA ASP A 233 12.12 34.94 4.61
C ASP A 233 10.81 34.26 4.18
N SER A 234 10.15 34.83 3.17
CA SER A 234 8.92 34.27 2.64
C SER A 234 9.18 32.96 1.90
N LEU A 235 8.22 32.04 1.95
CA LEU A 235 8.33 30.76 1.25
C LEU A 235 8.44 30.93 -0.28
N MET A 236 8.03 32.07 -0.84
CA MET A 236 8.18 32.34 -2.28
C MET A 236 9.63 32.69 -2.64
N ASN A 237 10.34 33.38 -1.75
CA ASN A 237 11.71 33.86 -1.99
C ASN A 237 12.76 32.74 -1.83
N ILE A 238 12.44 31.69 -1.06
CA ILE A 238 13.33 30.56 -0.85
C ILE A 238 13.29 29.54 -1.99
N LEU A 239 12.27 29.58 -2.86
CA LEU A 239 12.14 28.64 -3.97
C LEU A 239 13.24 28.91 -4.99
N THR A 240 13.97 27.86 -5.32
CA THR A 240 15.15 27.93 -6.18
C THR A 240 14.84 27.61 -7.63
N GLU A 241 15.59 28.24 -8.54
CA GLU A 241 15.56 27.93 -9.97
C GLU A 241 16.14 26.54 -10.24
N CYS A 242 17.30 26.24 -9.64
CA CYS A 242 17.91 24.92 -9.67
C CYS A 242 17.14 23.92 -8.78
N PRO A 243 17.19 22.61 -9.08
CA PRO A 243 16.66 21.59 -8.19
C PRO A 243 17.31 21.69 -6.81
N SER A 244 16.50 21.88 -5.76
CA SER A 244 17.03 21.98 -4.39
C SER A 244 16.10 21.30 -3.40
N LEU A 245 16.69 20.71 -2.37
CA LEU A 245 16.01 20.26 -1.17
C LEU A 245 16.05 21.41 -0.15
N ILE A 246 14.88 21.86 0.27
CA ILE A 246 14.71 22.93 1.26
C ILE A 246 14.20 22.27 2.53
N GLU A 247 15.02 22.28 3.58
CA GLU A 247 14.61 21.91 4.93
C GLU A 247 14.10 23.16 5.63
N VAL A 248 12.84 23.11 6.04
CA VAL A 248 12.14 24.23 6.70
C VAL A 248 12.37 24.15 8.20
N ASN A 249 12.23 22.96 8.76
CA ASN A 249 12.55 22.58 10.12
C ASN A 249 12.94 21.09 10.10
N GLU A 250 13.44 20.56 11.21
CA GLU A 250 13.78 19.15 11.31
C GLU A 250 12.58 18.26 10.93
N GLY A 251 12.77 17.40 9.93
CA GLY A 251 11.73 16.51 9.41
C GLY A 251 10.69 17.16 8.48
N ILE A 252 10.90 18.42 8.06
CA ILE A 252 10.02 19.15 7.14
C ILE A 252 10.79 19.55 5.89
N TYR A 253 10.35 19.07 4.72
CA TYR A 253 11.08 19.25 3.48
C TYR A 253 10.20 19.72 2.32
N ILE A 254 10.74 20.60 1.49
CA ILE A 254 10.23 20.96 0.18
C ILE A 254 11.30 20.63 -0.87
N VAL A 255 10.89 20.04 -1.98
CA VAL A 255 11.76 19.93 -3.16
C VAL A 255 11.32 20.99 -4.15
N SER A 256 12.21 21.95 -4.44
CA SER A 256 11.97 23.05 -5.38
C SER A 256 12.68 22.81 -6.71
N LYS A 257 12.10 23.33 -7.80
CA LYS A 257 12.74 23.47 -9.11
C LYS A 257 12.00 24.55 -9.92
N HIS A 258 12.73 25.39 -10.66
CA HIS A 258 12.17 26.48 -11.46
C HIS A 258 11.29 27.45 -10.63
N ASN A 259 11.78 27.85 -9.46
CA ASN A 259 11.09 28.74 -8.52
C ASN A 259 9.69 28.23 -8.13
N SER A 260 9.51 26.91 -8.18
CA SER A 260 8.24 26.24 -7.91
C SER A 260 8.46 25.05 -6.99
N PRO A 261 7.59 24.84 -5.99
CA PRO A 261 7.63 23.64 -5.19
C PRO A 261 7.11 22.47 -6.03
N ILE A 262 7.83 21.35 -6.03
CA ILE A 262 7.49 20.15 -6.80
C ILE A 262 6.99 19.04 -5.87
N TYR A 263 7.63 18.87 -4.71
CA TYR A 263 7.23 17.91 -3.69
C TYR A 263 7.25 18.58 -2.31
N ALA A 264 6.40 18.11 -1.40
CA ALA A 264 6.38 18.53 -0.01
C ALA A 264 6.21 17.35 0.95
N PHE A 265 6.92 17.41 2.07
CA PHE A 265 7.01 16.37 3.07
C PHE A 265 6.85 17.01 4.46
N TYR A 266 5.79 16.61 5.18
CA TYR A 266 5.53 17.10 6.52
C TYR A 266 4.90 15.99 7.36
N LYS A 267 5.67 15.37 8.27
CA LYS A 267 5.20 14.24 9.09
C LYS A 267 4.49 13.20 8.22
N ASN A 268 3.24 12.87 8.55
CA ASN A 268 2.41 11.90 7.83
C ASN A 268 1.52 12.54 6.75
N TYR A 269 1.77 13.81 6.40
CA TYR A 269 1.04 14.51 5.36
C TYR A 269 1.81 14.45 4.05
N GLU A 270 1.06 14.25 2.96
CA GLU A 270 1.60 14.12 1.61
C GLU A 270 1.22 15.34 0.74
N GLY A 271 2.14 15.75 -0.12
CA GLY A 271 1.87 16.62 -1.26
C GLY A 271 1.20 17.94 -0.88
N ASP A 272 0.08 18.27 -1.53
CA ASP A 272 -0.61 19.56 -1.35
C ASP A 272 -1.00 19.82 0.11
N LYS A 273 -1.37 18.75 0.84
CA LYS A 273 -1.73 18.86 2.26
C LYS A 273 -0.50 19.21 3.09
N ALA A 274 0.62 18.53 2.86
CA ALA A 274 1.89 18.86 3.49
C ALA A 274 2.29 20.31 3.20
N TYR A 275 2.25 20.72 1.93
CA TYR A 275 2.64 22.07 1.53
C TYR A 275 1.78 23.17 2.17
N ARG A 276 0.47 22.96 2.35
CA ARG A 276 -0.40 23.89 3.08
C ARG A 276 0.01 24.04 4.55
N TYR A 277 0.32 22.93 5.23
CA TYR A 277 0.82 23.01 6.60
C TYR A 277 2.14 23.76 6.69
N ILE A 278 3.08 23.45 5.79
CA ILE A 278 4.38 24.13 5.75
C ILE A 278 4.18 25.63 5.52
N LYS A 279 3.33 26.02 4.57
CA LYS A 279 2.98 27.43 4.31
C LYS A 279 2.46 28.13 5.56
N ASN A 280 1.49 27.52 6.25
CA ASN A 280 0.93 28.09 7.47
C ASN A 280 2.01 28.24 8.55
N GLN A 281 2.85 27.22 8.73
CA GLN A 281 3.94 27.26 9.71
C GLN A 281 4.90 28.42 9.43
N CYS A 282 5.26 28.65 8.16
CA CYS A 282 6.13 29.75 7.74
C CYS A 282 5.54 31.15 7.92
N ILE A 283 4.22 31.27 8.16
CA ILE A 283 3.57 32.56 8.43
C ILE A 283 3.62 32.90 9.92
N PHE A 284 3.48 31.90 10.79
CA PHE A 284 3.31 32.10 12.23
C PHE A 284 4.59 31.90 13.04
N GLU A 285 5.61 31.25 12.47
CA GLU A 285 6.85 30.91 13.16
C GLU A 285 8.06 31.61 12.55
N ASN A 286 9.06 31.90 13.38
CA ASN A 286 10.39 32.27 12.89
C ASN A 286 11.09 30.99 12.42
N ILE A 287 11.46 30.96 11.14
CA ILE A 287 11.97 29.76 10.49
C ILE A 287 13.37 29.99 9.91
N GLU A 288 14.23 28.99 10.11
CA GLU A 288 15.53 28.90 9.46
C GLU A 288 15.48 27.86 8.32
N PHE A 289 15.56 28.33 7.08
CA PHE A 289 15.60 27.46 5.91
C PHE A 289 17.02 27.01 5.62
N LYS A 290 17.24 25.70 5.47
CA LYS A 290 18.47 25.13 4.93
C LYS A 290 18.22 24.65 3.51
N ILE A 291 18.92 25.24 2.55
CA ILE A 291 18.77 24.95 1.13
C ILE A 291 19.97 24.15 0.63
N TYR A 292 19.73 22.91 0.23
CA TYR A 292 20.70 22.00 -0.36
C TYR A 292 20.47 21.95 -1.87
N ASN A 293 21.42 22.44 -2.66
CA ASN A 293 21.34 22.31 -4.12
C ASN A 293 21.55 20.85 -4.50
N MET A 294 20.76 20.37 -5.47
CA MET A 294 20.81 18.99 -5.95
C MET A 294 21.14 18.94 -7.42
N ASN A 295 21.83 17.89 -7.84
CA ASN A 295 21.99 17.60 -9.26
C ASN A 295 20.71 16.94 -9.85
N ASN A 296 20.65 16.83 -11.18
CA ASN A 296 19.49 16.27 -11.86
C ASN A 296 19.24 14.79 -11.53
N ASP A 297 20.26 14.02 -11.18
CA ASP A 297 20.11 12.60 -10.88
C ASP A 297 19.58 12.37 -9.47
N GLU A 298 20.00 13.19 -8.49
CA GLU A 298 19.38 13.26 -7.16
C GLU A 298 17.91 13.68 -7.28
N PHE A 299 17.61 14.71 -8.07
CA PHE A 299 16.22 15.15 -8.28
C PHE A 299 15.35 14.05 -8.90
N LYS A 300 15.89 13.26 -9.85
CA LYS A 300 15.12 12.16 -10.48
C LYS A 300 14.72 11.07 -9.49
N LYS A 301 15.46 10.87 -8.40
CA LYS A 301 15.12 9.87 -7.36
C LYS A 301 13.82 10.23 -6.64
N PHE A 302 13.45 11.51 -6.57
CA PHE A 302 12.16 11.91 -5.99
C PHE A 302 10.94 11.43 -6.79
N LYS A 303 11.12 10.92 -8.01
CA LYS A 303 10.06 10.24 -8.77
C LYS A 303 9.53 8.99 -8.07
N GLU A 304 10.20 8.46 -7.05
CA GLU A 304 9.70 7.36 -6.23
C GLU A 304 8.60 7.84 -5.25
N PHE A 305 8.61 9.13 -4.87
CA PHE A 305 7.64 9.74 -3.94
C PHE A 305 6.53 10.51 -4.68
N LYS A 306 5.95 9.92 -5.75
CA LYS A 306 4.94 10.62 -6.57
C LYS A 306 3.70 11.06 -5.78
N GLY A 307 3.34 10.36 -4.71
CA GLY A 307 2.22 10.74 -3.82
C GLY A 307 2.43 12.11 -3.17
N ASN A 308 3.70 12.49 -2.96
CA ASN A 308 4.09 13.76 -2.35
C ASN A 308 4.25 14.89 -3.37
N LYS A 309 3.99 14.63 -4.65
CA LYS A 309 4.08 15.63 -5.70
C LYS A 309 2.92 16.61 -5.61
N LEU A 310 3.22 17.89 -5.71
CA LEU A 310 2.21 18.95 -5.70
C LEU A 310 1.44 18.96 -7.02
N LYS A 311 0.13 19.17 -6.92
CA LYS A 311 -0.72 19.37 -8.10
C LYS A 311 -0.51 20.81 -8.57
N LYS A 312 -0.19 20.96 -9.85
CA LYS A 312 -0.19 22.26 -10.50
C LYS A 312 -1.63 22.73 -10.70
#